data_AF-A0A8D0GLC0-F1
#
_entry.id   AF-A0A8D0GLC0-F1
#
_cell.length_a   1.000
_cell.length_b   1.000
_cell.length_c   1.000
_cell.angle_alpha   90.00
_cell.angle_beta   90.00
_cell.angle_gamma   90.00
#
_symmetry.space_group_name_H-M   'P 1'
#
loop_
_entity.id
_entity.type
_entity.pdbx_description
1 polymer ?
#
loop_
_entity_poly.entity_id
_entity_poly.type
_entity_poly.pdbx_seq_one_letter_code
_entity_poly.pdbx_strand_id
1 'polypeptide(L)'
;VYKALTAASLLGLWICNSALTVSDVALSRWQEEKSDDGVKWKQLEHQGPYFAPPYEPLPEDVQFYYDGQPMKLSLATEEIATFYAKMLDHEYTTKVVFQENFFNDWRKEMTSEERKKIKHLEKCGFGEMHKYFVDKNETRKALPKEEKQKLKEGADKIQEEFGYCILDGHREKIGNFKTEPPGLFRGRGDHPKMGMLKKRIMPEDVIINCSKDSKIPAPPPGHKWKEVRFDNKVTWLASWTENIQSSIKYIMLNPSSKLKGEKDWQKYEVARRLKGVVNKIRSQYRADWKSKEMKKRQRSVALYFIDKLALRAGNEKEEGETADTVGCCSLRVEHIKLHPKLDGQEYVVEFDFLGKDSIRYYNKVPVEKPVFKNLQLFLENKDDGDDLFDRLSTNTLNKHLQDLMDGLTAKVFRTYNASITLQEQLKALTDSEDNVAAKLLSYNRANRAVAILCNHQRSTPKTFEKSMQNLQTKIDGKKEQLTDARVELKRAKADLKAKKDVRSKANVEKKKKLIEKIKEQLAKLEIQATDKEENKQIALGTSKLNYLDPRISVAWCKKFGVPIEKIYNKMQREKFAWAIDMTDEDFEF
;
A
#
# COMPACT_ATOMS: atom_id res chain seq x y z
N VAL A 1 -67.01 19.43 -15.96
CA VAL A 1 -66.49 18.77 -17.19
C VAL A 1 -65.34 19.52 -17.87
N TYR A 2 -64.91 20.71 -17.43
CA TYR A 2 -63.62 21.29 -17.89
C TYR A 2 -62.85 21.87 -16.70
N LYS A 3 -62.05 21.03 -16.01
CA LYS A 3 -60.88 21.41 -15.15
C LYS A 3 -60.24 20.23 -14.37
N ALA A 4 -60.23 19.02 -14.93
CA ALA A 4 -59.63 17.85 -14.25
C ALA A 4 -58.74 16.97 -15.15
N LEU A 5 -58.37 17.42 -16.36
CA LEU A 5 -57.69 16.58 -17.36
C LEU A 5 -56.28 17.05 -17.79
N THR A 6 -55.70 18.06 -17.15
CA THR A 6 -54.35 18.57 -17.48
C THR A 6 -53.29 18.35 -16.40
N ALA A 7 -53.60 17.63 -15.32
CA ALA A 7 -52.62 17.30 -14.28
C ALA A 7 -52.06 15.86 -14.37
N ALA A 8 -52.70 14.96 -15.13
CA ALA A 8 -52.31 13.56 -15.20
C ALA A 8 -51.24 13.25 -16.27
N SER A 9 -50.99 14.15 -17.22
CA SER A 9 -50.00 13.95 -18.29
C SER A 9 -48.60 14.49 -17.97
N LEU A 10 -48.43 15.31 -16.93
CA LEU A 10 -47.13 15.84 -16.50
C LEU A 10 -46.46 15.02 -15.38
N LEU A 11 -47.21 14.19 -14.64
CA LEU A 11 -46.63 13.26 -13.65
C LEU A 11 -46.16 11.93 -14.26
N GLY A 12 -46.68 11.54 -15.42
CA GLY A 12 -46.33 10.29 -16.10
C GLY A 12 -45.01 10.31 -16.88
N LEU A 13 -44.45 11.49 -17.13
CA LEU A 13 -43.18 11.66 -17.86
C LEU A 13 -41.97 11.90 -16.95
N TRP A 14 -42.16 11.97 -15.62
CA TRP A 14 -41.09 12.12 -14.64
C TRP A 14 -40.74 10.82 -13.89
N ILE A 15 -41.53 9.75 -14.07
CA ILE A 15 -41.35 8.46 -13.37
C ILE A 15 -40.74 7.37 -14.27
N CYS A 16 -40.58 7.62 -15.58
CA CYS A 16 -39.94 6.66 -16.50
C CYS A 16 -38.47 6.98 -16.86
N ASN A 17 -37.80 7.92 -16.17
CA ASN A 17 -36.37 8.20 -16.38
C ASN A 17 -35.47 7.96 -15.15
N SER A 18 -36.00 7.31 -14.12
CA SER A 18 -35.28 6.99 -12.87
C SER A 18 -34.99 5.49 -12.70
N ALA A 19 -34.97 4.74 -13.80
CA ALA A 19 -34.60 3.32 -13.83
C ALA A 19 -33.46 3.02 -14.82
N LEU A 20 -32.59 4.00 -15.08
CA LEU A 20 -31.21 3.68 -15.47
C LEU A 20 -30.49 3.26 -14.19
N THR A 21 -30.46 1.95 -13.97
CA THR A 21 -29.58 1.34 -12.99
C THR A 21 -28.16 1.86 -13.19
N VAL A 22 -27.45 2.09 -12.09
CA VAL A 22 -26.03 2.48 -12.03
C VAL A 22 -25.11 1.48 -12.79
N SER A 23 -25.66 0.40 -13.35
CA SER A 23 -25.00 -0.54 -14.26
C SER A 23 -24.79 -0.01 -15.68
N ASP A 24 -25.68 0.84 -16.22
CA ASP A 24 -25.67 1.12 -17.67
C ASP A 24 -24.80 2.33 -18.05
N VAL A 25 -24.48 3.20 -17.09
CA VAL A 25 -23.47 4.28 -17.26
C VAL A 25 -22.05 3.77 -16.99
N ALA A 26 -21.91 2.52 -16.53
CA ALA A 26 -20.64 1.83 -16.35
C ALA A 26 -20.22 1.00 -17.58
N LEU A 27 -20.92 1.15 -18.71
CA LEU A 27 -20.51 0.68 -20.03
C LEU A 27 -19.19 1.36 -20.43
N SER A 28 -18.11 0.72 -20.00
CA SER A 28 -16.74 0.72 -20.51
C SER A 28 -16.07 2.06 -20.81
N ARG A 29 -15.82 2.87 -19.77
CA ARG A 29 -14.84 3.98 -19.81
C ARG A 29 -13.46 3.56 -20.34
N TRP A 30 -13.16 2.27 -20.28
CA TRP A 30 -11.91 1.64 -20.74
C TRP A 30 -11.94 1.25 -22.24
N GLN A 31 -13.10 1.32 -22.90
CA GLN A 31 -13.25 1.09 -24.35
C GLN A 31 -13.28 2.40 -25.15
N GLU A 32 -13.23 3.56 -24.49
CA GLU A 32 -13.14 4.86 -25.16
C GLU A 32 -11.81 5.02 -25.92
N GLU A 33 -11.85 5.75 -27.05
CA GLU A 33 -10.67 6.00 -27.88
C GLU A 33 -9.56 6.73 -27.12
N LYS A 34 -8.31 6.36 -27.41
CA LYS A 34 -7.12 6.91 -26.75
C LYS A 34 -6.69 8.22 -27.41
N SER A 35 -6.26 9.18 -26.60
CA SER A 35 -5.53 10.38 -27.06
C SER A 35 -4.04 10.07 -27.17
N ASP A 36 -3.47 10.17 -28.37
CA ASP A 36 -2.10 9.74 -28.68
C ASP A 36 -1.06 10.90 -28.68
N ASP A 37 -1.48 12.10 -28.27
CA ASP A 37 -0.74 13.36 -28.37
C ASP A 37 -0.08 13.82 -27.05
N GLY A 38 -0.09 12.97 -26.03
CA GLY A 38 0.45 13.29 -24.70
C GLY A 38 -0.48 14.12 -23.81
N VAL A 39 -1.62 14.59 -24.35
CA VAL A 39 -2.69 15.24 -23.57
C VAL A 39 -3.33 14.22 -22.64
N LYS A 40 -3.64 14.64 -21.42
CA LYS A 40 -4.22 13.79 -20.36
C LYS A 40 -5.70 14.07 -20.13
N TRP A 41 -6.17 15.24 -20.51
CA TRP A 41 -7.55 15.66 -20.38
C TRP A 41 -7.80 16.90 -21.24
N LYS A 42 -9.04 17.11 -21.64
CA LYS A 42 -9.52 18.31 -22.33
C LYS A 42 -10.22 19.26 -21.34
N GLN A 43 -10.96 18.70 -20.38
CA GLN A 43 -11.68 19.43 -19.34
C GLN A 43 -11.30 18.92 -17.96
N LEU A 44 -11.03 19.84 -17.02
CA LEU A 44 -10.73 19.52 -15.63
C LEU A 44 -11.28 20.61 -14.70
N GLU A 45 -12.31 20.28 -13.92
CA GLU A 45 -12.93 21.17 -12.92
C GLU A 45 -12.96 20.51 -11.53
N HIS A 46 -12.61 21.26 -10.47
CA HIS A 46 -12.64 20.78 -9.09
C HIS A 46 -12.74 21.92 -8.07
N GLN A 47 -13.12 21.62 -6.81
CA GLN A 47 -13.24 22.62 -5.73
C GLN A 47 -11.91 23.00 -5.05
N GLY A 48 -10.79 22.37 -5.43
CA GLY A 48 -9.47 22.63 -4.82
C GLY A 48 -9.22 21.75 -3.59
N PRO A 49 -8.12 21.97 -2.85
CA PRO A 49 -7.84 21.22 -1.65
C PRO A 49 -8.76 21.59 -0.48
N TYR A 50 -9.09 20.61 0.36
CA TYR A 50 -9.66 20.86 1.68
C TYR A 50 -8.53 21.02 2.71
N PHE A 51 -8.37 22.22 3.26
CA PHE A 51 -7.31 22.52 4.22
C PHE A 51 -7.51 21.83 5.56
N ALA A 52 -6.39 21.50 6.21
CA ALA A 52 -6.40 20.98 7.58
C ALA A 52 -7.06 22.00 8.52
N PRO A 53 -7.93 21.58 9.45
CA PRO A 53 -8.56 22.48 10.41
C PRO A 53 -7.54 23.34 11.17
N PRO A 54 -7.90 24.58 11.55
CA PRO A 54 -7.05 25.43 12.38
C PRO A 54 -6.79 24.75 13.73
N TYR A 55 -5.71 25.15 14.39
CA TYR A 55 -5.38 24.67 15.72
C TYR A 55 -6.44 25.11 16.74
N GLU A 56 -6.89 24.17 17.57
CA GLU A 56 -7.72 24.44 18.74
C GLU A 56 -6.80 24.48 19.98
N PRO A 57 -6.68 25.63 20.67
CA PRO A 57 -5.84 25.76 21.85
C PRO A 57 -6.20 24.77 22.95
N LEU A 58 -5.23 24.44 23.79
CA LEU A 58 -5.48 23.60 24.96
C LEU A 58 -6.44 24.29 25.95
N PRO A 59 -7.30 23.51 26.63
CA PRO A 59 -8.06 24.01 27.77
C PRO A 59 -7.16 24.60 28.87
N GLU A 60 -7.66 25.58 29.64
CA GLU A 60 -6.86 26.27 30.67
C GLU A 60 -6.38 25.36 31.80
N ASP A 61 -7.07 24.24 32.03
CA ASP A 61 -6.73 23.21 33.01
C ASP A 61 -5.61 22.25 32.56
N VAL A 62 -5.20 22.31 31.29
CA VAL A 62 -4.12 21.47 30.75
C VAL A 62 -2.85 22.30 30.63
N GLN A 63 -1.86 22.04 31.50
CA GLN A 63 -0.67 22.89 31.57
C GLN A 63 0.57 22.24 30.95
N PHE A 64 1.45 23.09 30.41
CA PHE A 64 2.82 22.73 30.06
C PHE A 64 3.75 23.11 31.20
N TYR A 65 4.74 22.27 31.50
CA TYR A 65 5.70 22.52 32.58
C TYR A 65 7.12 22.69 32.01
N TYR A 66 7.88 23.60 32.59
CA TYR A 66 9.31 23.71 32.37
C TYR A 66 10.04 23.78 33.71
N ASP A 67 10.99 22.87 33.93
CA ASP A 67 11.74 22.75 35.20
C ASP A 67 10.81 22.58 36.42
N GLY A 68 9.72 21.84 36.23
CA GLY A 68 8.69 21.59 37.24
C GLY A 68 7.71 22.75 37.48
N GLN A 69 7.87 23.89 36.81
CA GLN A 69 7.00 25.06 36.95
C GLN A 69 6.03 25.19 35.77
N PRO A 70 4.74 25.51 36.02
CA PRO A 70 3.77 25.69 34.96
C PRO A 70 4.09 26.93 34.12
N MET A 71 3.97 26.79 32.80
CA MET A 71 4.30 27.84 31.84
C MET A 71 3.30 27.83 30.68
N LYS A 72 2.60 28.95 30.49
CA LYS A 72 1.71 29.16 29.34
C LYS A 72 2.54 29.44 28.08
N LEU A 73 2.31 28.63 27.05
CA LEU A 73 2.94 28.78 25.75
C LEU A 73 2.09 29.71 24.86
N SER A 74 2.73 30.37 23.90
CA SER A 74 2.07 31.04 22.78
C SER A 74 1.45 29.99 21.84
N LEU A 75 0.41 30.38 21.10
CA LEU A 75 -0.39 29.42 20.30
C LEU A 75 0.45 28.63 19.28
N ALA A 76 1.42 29.28 18.63
CA ALA A 76 2.30 28.61 17.67
C ALA A 76 3.20 27.58 18.37
N THR A 77 3.80 27.97 19.50
CA THR A 77 4.64 27.09 20.33
C THR A 77 3.83 25.93 20.93
N GLU A 78 2.60 26.20 21.37
CA GLU A 78 1.68 25.22 21.95
C GLU A 78 1.26 24.16 20.93
N GLU A 79 0.84 24.56 19.71
CA GLU A 79 0.45 23.63 18.64
C GLU A 79 1.55 22.58 18.41
N ILE A 80 2.80 23.03 18.31
CA ILE A 80 3.96 22.18 18.05
C ILE A 80 4.29 21.28 19.24
N ALA A 81 4.20 21.82 20.47
CA ALA A 81 4.35 21.03 21.69
C ALA A 81 3.31 19.90 21.75
N THR A 82 2.08 20.13 21.25
CA THR A 82 1.06 19.07 21.20
C THR A 82 1.44 17.91 20.28
N PHE A 83 2.22 18.16 19.23
CA PHE A 83 2.66 17.09 18.33
C PHE A 83 3.61 16.12 19.04
N TYR A 84 4.53 16.65 19.84
CA TYR A 84 5.44 15.84 20.66
C TYR A 84 4.68 15.14 21.79
N ALA A 85 3.80 15.87 22.49
CA ALA A 85 2.97 15.31 23.57
C ALA A 85 2.12 14.13 23.10
N LYS A 86 1.48 14.20 21.91
CA LYS A 86 0.71 13.08 21.32
C LYS A 86 1.57 11.84 21.02
N MET A 87 2.88 11.97 21.00
CA MET A 87 3.83 10.91 20.66
C MET A 87 4.68 10.46 21.84
N LEU A 88 4.40 10.91 23.07
CA LEU A 88 5.27 10.66 24.23
C LEU A 88 5.59 9.17 24.44
N ASP A 89 4.60 8.29 24.27
CA ASP A 89 4.71 6.82 24.38
C ASP A 89 5.25 6.12 23.12
N HIS A 90 5.61 6.86 22.07
CA HIS A 90 6.06 6.30 20.81
C HIS A 90 7.59 6.19 20.79
N GLU A 91 8.14 5.07 20.29
CA GLU A 91 9.58 4.84 20.08
C GLU A 91 10.35 5.96 19.33
N TYR A 92 9.67 6.89 18.64
CA TYR A 92 10.37 8.01 18.00
C TYR A 92 10.88 9.00 19.04
N THR A 93 10.13 9.24 20.12
CA THR A 93 10.53 10.20 21.17
C THR A 93 11.68 9.70 22.01
N THR A 94 12.13 8.44 21.86
CA THR A 94 13.35 7.91 22.50
C THR A 94 14.59 8.03 21.62
N LYS A 95 14.44 8.42 20.34
CA LYS A 95 15.56 8.59 19.41
C LYS A 95 16.18 9.98 19.55
N VAL A 96 17.49 10.04 19.74
CA VAL A 96 18.26 11.30 19.90
C VAL A 96 18.04 12.25 18.71
N VAL A 97 18.21 11.76 17.48
CA VAL A 97 18.00 12.56 16.25
C VAL A 97 16.59 13.16 16.18
N PHE A 98 15.58 12.41 16.64
CA PHE A 98 14.20 12.91 16.66
C PHE A 98 14.02 14.03 17.68
N GLN A 99 14.56 13.87 18.88
CA GLN A 99 14.52 14.87 19.95
C GLN A 99 15.26 16.16 19.56
N GLU A 100 16.46 16.03 19.00
CA GLU A 100 17.28 17.16 18.55
C GLU A 100 16.58 17.97 17.45
N ASN A 101 16.11 17.29 16.40
CA ASN A 101 15.40 17.95 15.29
C ASN A 101 14.09 18.61 15.76
N PHE A 102 13.32 17.91 16.59
CA PHE A 102 12.10 18.48 17.17
C PHE A 102 12.41 19.75 17.95
N PHE A 103 13.38 19.69 18.87
CA PHE A 103 13.69 20.80 19.74
C PHE A 103 14.24 22.00 18.95
N ASN A 104 15.09 21.73 17.96
CA ASN A 104 15.64 22.75 17.07
C ASN A 104 14.54 23.49 16.30
N ASP A 105 13.56 22.77 15.72
CA ASP A 105 12.47 23.41 14.99
C ASP A 105 11.45 24.07 15.91
N TRP A 106 11.12 23.46 17.05
CA TRP A 106 10.21 24.03 18.03
C TRP A 106 10.71 25.38 18.55
N ARG A 107 12.02 25.52 18.81
CA ARG A 107 12.64 26.79 19.24
C ARG A 107 12.57 27.90 18.20
N LYS A 108 12.48 27.58 16.91
CA LYS A 108 12.35 28.59 15.84
C LYS A 108 10.98 29.29 15.90
N GLU A 109 9.96 28.56 16.33
CA GLU A 109 8.58 29.02 16.40
C GLU A 109 8.24 29.67 17.77
N MET A 110 9.14 29.52 18.76
CA MET A 110 9.05 30.22 20.05
C MET A 110 9.23 31.73 19.93
N THR A 111 8.48 32.46 20.75
CA THR A 111 8.74 33.87 21.05
C THR A 111 10.11 34.06 21.71
N SER A 112 10.63 35.29 21.67
CA SER A 112 11.92 35.61 22.31
C SER A 112 11.96 35.29 23.80
N GLU A 113 10.86 35.48 24.52
CA GLU A 113 10.75 35.19 25.95
C GLU A 113 10.72 33.68 26.24
N GLU A 114 9.94 32.92 25.46
CA GLU A 114 9.93 31.45 25.56
C GLU A 114 11.31 30.87 25.26
N ARG A 115 11.97 31.35 24.20
CA ARG A 115 13.29 30.87 23.78
C ARG A 115 14.38 31.13 24.81
N LYS A 116 14.27 32.21 25.60
CA LYS A 116 15.20 32.49 26.71
C LYS A 116 15.04 31.50 27.86
N LYS A 117 13.79 31.10 28.17
CA LYS A 117 13.47 30.18 29.27
C LYS A 117 13.73 28.73 28.88
N ILE A 118 13.16 28.28 27.77
CA ILE A 118 13.19 26.89 27.31
C ILE A 118 14.52 26.60 26.60
N LYS A 119 15.46 26.00 27.33
CA LYS A 119 16.83 25.71 26.85
C LYS A 119 17.12 24.22 26.68
N HIS A 120 16.47 23.37 27.47
CA HIS A 120 16.71 21.93 27.50
C HIS A 120 15.41 21.16 27.36
N LEU A 121 15.37 20.18 26.46
CA LEU A 121 14.19 19.36 26.24
C LEU A 121 13.90 18.47 27.46
N GLU A 122 14.91 17.98 28.18
CA GLU A 122 14.69 17.10 29.35
C GLU A 122 13.96 17.79 30.50
N LYS A 123 14.01 19.12 30.55
CA LYS A 123 13.28 19.94 31.52
C LYS A 123 11.82 20.21 31.14
N CYS A 124 11.40 19.83 29.93
CA CYS A 124 10.06 20.05 29.43
C CYS A 124 9.10 18.94 29.87
N GLY A 125 8.06 19.29 30.60
CA GLY A 125 7.00 18.38 31.04
C GLY A 125 5.81 18.40 30.09
N PHE A 126 5.67 17.35 29.27
CA PHE A 126 4.55 17.14 28.35
C PHE A 126 3.46 16.19 28.90
N GLY A 127 3.58 15.75 30.16
CA GLY A 127 2.75 14.69 30.74
C GLY A 127 1.25 15.00 30.77
N GLU A 128 0.86 16.20 31.22
CA GLU A 128 -0.55 16.60 31.26
C GLU A 128 -1.15 16.73 29.85
N MET A 129 -0.41 17.35 28.93
CA MET A 129 -0.82 17.43 27.52
C MET A 129 -1.01 16.04 26.92
N HIS A 130 -0.09 15.10 27.21
CA HIS A 130 -0.19 13.72 26.74
C HIS A 130 -1.46 13.04 27.29
N LYS A 131 -1.69 13.12 28.60
CA LYS A 131 -2.88 12.58 29.26
C LYS A 131 -4.16 13.14 28.65
N TYR A 132 -4.24 14.46 28.44
CA TYR A 132 -5.39 15.09 27.79
C TYR A 132 -5.70 14.48 26.42
N PHE A 133 -4.69 14.23 25.58
CA PHE A 133 -4.91 13.62 24.26
C PHE A 133 -5.25 12.13 24.31
N VAL A 134 -4.75 11.39 25.31
CA VAL A 134 -5.16 10.02 25.59
C VAL A 134 -6.64 9.99 25.95
N ASP A 135 -7.04 10.79 26.96
CA ASP A 135 -8.42 10.88 27.44
C ASP A 135 -9.37 11.35 26.31
N LYS A 136 -9.01 12.42 25.57
CA LYS A 136 -9.78 12.91 24.40
C LYS A 136 -10.00 11.82 23.35
N ASN A 137 -9.03 10.95 23.12
CA ASN A 137 -9.16 9.85 22.17
C ASN A 137 -10.07 8.73 22.70
N GLU A 138 -10.06 8.48 24.02
CA GLU A 138 -10.99 7.54 24.67
C GLU A 138 -12.42 8.07 24.65
N THR A 139 -12.64 9.33 25.02
CA THR A 139 -13.94 10.00 24.92
C THR A 139 -14.47 9.95 23.49
N ARG A 140 -13.62 10.22 22.49
CA ARG A 140 -14.00 10.14 21.07
C ARG A 140 -14.47 8.73 20.66
N LYS A 141 -13.85 7.68 21.20
CA LYS A 141 -14.27 6.28 20.96
C LYS A 141 -15.59 5.98 21.67
N ALA A 142 -15.82 6.56 22.84
CA ALA A 142 -17.01 6.40 23.66
C ALA A 142 -18.23 7.23 23.19
N LEU A 143 -18.06 8.14 22.22
CA LEU A 143 -19.14 9.01 21.73
C LEU A 143 -20.44 8.25 21.41
N PRO A 144 -21.62 8.81 21.75
CA PRO A 144 -22.92 8.25 21.39
C PRO A 144 -23.06 8.03 19.87
N LYS A 145 -23.93 7.09 19.49
CA LYS A 145 -24.19 6.78 18.08
C LYS A 145 -24.69 7.99 17.29
N GLU A 146 -25.51 8.85 17.92
CA GLU A 146 -26.05 10.06 17.30
C GLU A 146 -24.96 11.08 16.95
N GLU A 147 -24.03 11.35 17.88
CA GLU A 147 -22.93 12.28 17.63
C GLU A 147 -21.95 11.73 16.59
N LYS A 148 -21.65 10.43 16.63
CA LYS A 148 -20.85 9.76 15.59
C LYS A 148 -21.50 9.89 14.21
N GLN A 149 -22.83 9.83 14.15
CA GLN A 149 -23.59 9.99 12.92
C GLN A 149 -23.52 11.44 12.40
N LYS A 150 -23.68 12.45 13.27
CA LYS A 150 -23.49 13.87 12.92
C LYS A 150 -22.09 14.16 12.37
N LEU A 151 -21.05 13.63 13.01
CA LEU A 151 -19.66 13.74 12.53
C LEU A 151 -19.45 13.08 11.16
N LYS A 152 -20.10 11.94 10.93
CA LYS A 152 -20.05 11.24 9.65
C LYS A 152 -20.74 12.05 8.55
N GLU A 153 -21.92 12.61 8.81
CA GLU A 153 -22.64 13.45 7.85
C GLU A 153 -21.84 14.71 7.47
N GLY A 154 -21.16 15.33 8.43
CA GLY A 154 -20.23 16.43 8.14
C GLY A 154 -19.07 15.99 7.24
N ALA A 155 -18.48 14.82 7.51
CA ALA A 155 -17.42 14.26 6.68
C ALA A 155 -17.90 13.89 5.26
N ASP A 156 -19.13 13.39 5.14
CA ASP A 156 -19.74 13.01 3.86
C ASP A 156 -20.05 14.25 3.00
N LYS A 157 -20.50 15.37 3.62
CA LYS A 157 -20.64 16.66 2.92
C LYS A 157 -19.31 17.17 2.37
N ILE A 158 -18.26 17.15 3.19
CA ILE A 158 -16.90 17.53 2.75
C ILE A 158 -16.42 16.61 1.61
N GLN A 159 -16.69 15.31 1.70
CA GLN A 159 -16.35 14.35 0.64
C GLN A 159 -17.12 14.62 -0.66
N GLU A 160 -18.38 15.04 -0.58
CA GLU A 160 -19.21 15.32 -1.75
C GLU A 160 -18.75 16.61 -2.47
N GLU A 161 -18.38 17.63 -1.70
CA GLU A 161 -17.92 18.93 -2.20
C GLU A 161 -16.48 18.88 -2.75
N PHE A 162 -15.52 18.37 -1.96
CA PHE A 162 -14.10 18.42 -2.31
C PHE A 162 -13.54 17.09 -2.82
N GLY A 163 -14.26 15.99 -2.64
CA GLY A 163 -13.73 14.66 -2.92
C GLY A 163 -13.91 14.18 -4.35
N TYR A 164 -14.44 15.02 -5.24
CA TYR A 164 -14.69 14.70 -6.65
C TYR A 164 -14.29 15.88 -7.55
N CYS A 165 -13.97 15.55 -8.80
CA CYS A 165 -13.75 16.49 -9.88
C CYS A 165 -14.57 16.08 -11.11
N ILE A 166 -14.71 16.99 -12.07
CA ILE A 166 -15.17 16.68 -13.42
C ILE A 166 -13.95 16.58 -14.32
N LEU A 167 -13.76 15.43 -14.96
CA LEU A 167 -12.69 15.16 -15.91
C LEU A 167 -13.33 14.69 -17.22
N ASP A 168 -13.18 15.48 -18.29
CA ASP A 168 -13.75 15.18 -19.62
C ASP A 168 -15.24 14.79 -19.57
N GLY A 169 -16.05 15.55 -18.81
CA GLY A 169 -17.48 15.29 -18.63
C GLY A 169 -17.83 14.20 -17.61
N HIS A 170 -16.86 13.46 -17.08
CA HIS A 170 -17.10 12.41 -16.08
C HIS A 170 -16.78 12.89 -14.66
N ARG A 171 -17.69 12.60 -13.73
CA ARG A 171 -17.43 12.77 -12.30
C ARG A 171 -16.47 11.69 -11.81
N GLU A 172 -15.30 12.11 -11.37
CA GLU A 172 -14.20 11.26 -10.94
C GLU A 172 -13.84 11.53 -9.48
N LYS A 173 -13.52 10.47 -8.73
CA LYS A 173 -13.16 10.59 -7.32
C LYS A 173 -11.71 11.07 -7.19
N ILE A 174 -11.46 11.97 -6.25
CA ILE A 174 -10.11 12.45 -5.91
C ILE A 174 -9.53 11.54 -4.82
N GLY A 175 -8.25 11.17 -4.95
CA GLY A 175 -7.59 10.24 -4.03
C GLY A 175 -7.30 10.85 -2.66
N ASN A 176 -6.74 12.06 -2.65
CA ASN A 176 -6.22 12.74 -1.46
C ASN A 176 -6.51 14.24 -1.48
N PHE A 177 -7.78 14.63 -1.49
CA PHE A 177 -8.20 16.04 -1.57
C PHE A 177 -7.91 16.86 -0.31
N LYS A 178 -7.67 16.22 0.84
CA LYS A 178 -7.33 16.89 2.10
C LYS A 178 -5.82 17.17 2.17
N THR A 179 -5.42 18.38 2.53
CA THR A 179 -4.00 18.70 2.76
C THR A 179 -3.49 17.91 3.96
N GLU A 180 -2.22 17.51 3.93
CA GLU A 180 -1.59 16.87 5.09
C GLU A 180 -1.58 17.87 6.27
N PRO A 181 -2.02 17.49 7.48
CA PRO A 181 -1.94 18.36 8.64
C PRO A 181 -0.48 18.57 9.09
N PRO A 182 -0.18 19.71 9.74
CA PRO A 182 1.12 19.92 10.36
C PRO A 182 1.41 18.85 11.41
N GLY A 183 2.69 18.61 11.68
CA GLY A 183 3.12 17.60 12.66
C GLY A 183 4.60 17.29 12.56
N LEU A 184 5.08 16.29 13.31
CA LEU A 184 6.49 15.90 13.26
C LEU A 184 6.74 14.89 12.13
N PHE A 185 7.82 15.08 11.37
CA PHE A 185 8.22 14.19 10.30
C PHE A 185 8.71 12.86 10.88
N ARG A 186 8.12 11.76 10.41
CA ARG A 186 8.42 10.39 10.86
C ARG A 186 9.02 9.62 9.70
N GLY A 187 10.26 9.95 9.36
CA GLY A 187 11.04 9.20 8.39
C GLY A 187 11.21 7.74 8.84
N ARG A 188 11.19 6.80 7.90
CA ARG A 188 11.38 5.37 8.18
C ARG A 188 12.86 5.06 8.37
N GLY A 189 13.15 4.04 9.17
CA GLY A 189 14.53 3.69 9.55
C GLY A 189 15.18 4.79 10.37
N ASP A 190 16.49 4.96 10.18
CA ASP A 190 17.30 6.00 10.82
C ASP A 190 17.41 7.23 9.94
N HIS A 191 16.23 7.78 9.60
CA HIS A 191 16.13 8.96 8.76
C HIS A 191 16.68 10.21 9.49
N PRO A 192 17.66 10.93 8.91
CA PRO A 192 18.34 12.05 9.57
C PRO A 192 17.41 13.22 9.91
N LYS A 193 16.36 13.42 9.11
CA LYS A 193 15.33 14.47 9.33
C LYS A 193 14.16 14.09 10.23
N MET A 194 14.14 12.91 10.87
CA MET A 194 13.04 12.53 11.74
C MET A 194 12.90 13.54 12.90
N GLY A 195 11.68 13.89 13.31
CA GLY A 195 11.43 14.88 14.37
C GLY A 195 11.29 16.31 13.87
N MET A 196 11.77 16.63 12.65
CA MET A 196 11.59 17.96 12.06
C MET A 196 10.12 18.33 11.88
N LEU A 197 9.80 19.62 11.98
CA LEU A 197 8.45 20.14 11.88
C LEU A 197 7.98 20.17 10.42
N LYS A 198 6.94 19.39 10.11
CA LYS A 198 6.15 19.55 8.88
C LYS A 198 5.20 20.73 9.08
N LYS A 199 5.39 21.78 8.29
CA LYS A 199 4.61 23.00 8.39
C LYS A 199 3.20 22.83 7.85
N ARG A 200 2.30 23.70 8.33
CA ARG A 200 0.94 23.80 7.80
C ARG A 200 1.02 24.35 6.37
N ILE A 201 0.33 23.69 5.45
CA ILE A 201 0.21 24.16 4.07
C ILE A 201 -0.83 25.28 4.03
N MET A 202 -0.43 26.43 3.52
CA MET A 202 -1.29 27.60 3.33
C MET A 202 -1.74 27.70 1.87
N PRO A 203 -2.85 28.42 1.56
CA PRO A 203 -3.25 28.66 0.17
C PRO A 203 -2.14 29.27 -0.69
N GLU A 204 -1.29 30.11 -0.10
CA GLU A 204 -0.15 30.75 -0.74
C GLU A 204 0.97 29.77 -1.14
N ASP A 205 0.92 28.52 -0.66
CA ASP A 205 1.84 27.44 -1.04
C ASP A 205 1.29 26.59 -2.20
N VAL A 206 -0.01 26.67 -2.46
CA VAL A 206 -0.74 25.75 -3.34
C VAL A 206 -0.81 26.28 -4.77
N ILE A 207 -0.41 25.43 -5.70
CA ILE A 207 -0.59 25.58 -7.14
C ILE A 207 -1.81 24.77 -7.58
N ILE A 208 -2.78 25.43 -8.20
CA ILE A 208 -3.99 24.81 -8.76
C ILE A 208 -3.78 24.51 -10.24
N ASN A 209 -4.28 23.36 -10.72
CA ASN A 209 -4.30 22.98 -12.13
C ASN A 209 -5.70 22.55 -12.57
N CYS A 210 -6.27 23.29 -13.51
CA CYS A 210 -7.62 23.08 -14.03
C CYS A 210 -7.68 23.43 -15.53
N SER A 211 -8.84 23.28 -16.19
CA SER A 211 -9.01 23.75 -17.58
C SER A 211 -9.33 25.24 -17.62
N LYS A 212 -8.87 25.93 -18.68
CA LYS A 212 -9.05 27.41 -18.83
C LYS A 212 -10.52 27.85 -18.83
N ASP A 213 -11.38 26.97 -19.32
CA ASP A 213 -12.82 27.11 -19.48
C ASP A 213 -13.63 26.57 -18.28
N SER A 214 -12.96 26.06 -17.24
CA SER A 214 -13.64 25.59 -16.01
C SER A 214 -13.85 26.71 -14.99
N LYS A 215 -14.72 26.44 -14.01
CA LYS A 215 -14.78 27.27 -12.81
C LYS A 215 -13.52 27.06 -11.96
N ILE A 216 -12.63 28.05 -11.96
CA ILE A 216 -11.42 28.07 -11.12
C ILE A 216 -11.84 28.05 -9.62
N PRO A 217 -11.29 27.15 -8.79
CA PRO A 217 -11.63 27.11 -7.37
C PRO A 217 -11.17 28.38 -6.66
N ALA A 218 -12.06 28.96 -5.84
CA ALA A 218 -11.73 30.13 -5.04
C ALA A 218 -10.87 29.73 -3.83
N PRO A 219 -9.81 30.49 -3.49
CA PRO A 219 -9.09 30.29 -2.24
C PRO A 219 -9.98 30.64 -1.04
N PRO A 220 -9.63 30.18 0.18
CA PRO A 220 -10.29 30.63 1.40
C PRO A 220 -10.32 32.17 1.51
N PRO A 221 -11.35 32.78 2.14
CA PRO A 221 -11.45 34.24 2.26
C PRO A 221 -10.19 34.87 2.86
N GLY A 222 -9.70 35.95 2.25
CA GLY A 222 -8.49 36.66 2.67
C GLY A 222 -7.16 36.05 2.17
N HIS A 223 -7.22 34.93 1.45
CA HIS A 223 -6.05 34.25 0.91
C HIS A 223 -5.99 34.28 -0.62
N LYS A 224 -4.82 33.92 -1.15
CA LYS A 224 -4.62 33.70 -2.59
C LYS A 224 -3.86 32.41 -2.87
N TRP A 225 -4.12 31.80 -4.02
CA TRP A 225 -3.29 30.69 -4.50
C TRP A 225 -1.88 31.17 -4.85
N LYS A 226 -0.90 30.27 -4.72
CA LYS A 226 0.46 30.50 -5.22
C LYS A 226 0.45 30.78 -6.72
N GLU A 227 -0.28 29.94 -7.44
CA GLU A 227 -0.39 29.97 -8.89
C GLU A 227 -1.64 29.18 -9.33
N VAL A 228 -2.29 29.62 -10.40
CA VAL A 228 -3.29 28.84 -11.13
C VAL A 228 -2.74 28.59 -12.53
N ARG A 229 -2.64 27.32 -12.93
CA ARG A 229 -2.17 26.90 -14.24
C ARG A 229 -3.16 25.99 -14.95
N PHE A 230 -2.90 25.79 -16.25
CA PHE A 230 -3.76 25.04 -17.15
C PHE A 230 -2.92 24.07 -18.00
N ASP A 231 -2.25 23.14 -17.33
CA ASP A 231 -1.35 22.15 -17.95
C ASP A 231 -2.06 20.81 -18.12
N ASN A 232 -2.50 20.55 -19.35
CA ASN A 232 -3.18 19.31 -19.71
C ASN A 232 -2.24 18.14 -20.01
N LYS A 233 -0.93 18.30 -19.87
CA LYS A 233 0.05 17.20 -20.02
C LYS A 233 0.29 16.43 -18.72
N VAL A 234 -0.18 16.98 -17.59
CA VAL A 234 -0.05 16.38 -16.25
C VAL A 234 -1.40 15.89 -15.72
N THR A 235 -1.39 15.08 -14.67
CA THR A 235 -2.60 14.45 -14.09
C THR A 235 -2.91 14.89 -12.66
N TRP A 236 -2.22 15.90 -12.14
CA TRP A 236 -2.44 16.42 -10.79
C TRP A 236 -3.38 17.62 -10.84
N LEU A 237 -4.17 17.79 -9.78
CA LEU A 237 -5.21 18.82 -9.62
C LEU A 237 -4.68 19.99 -8.79
N ALA A 238 -3.91 19.68 -7.75
CA ALA A 238 -3.20 20.66 -6.95
C ALA A 238 -1.83 20.14 -6.57
N SER A 239 -0.88 21.04 -6.33
CA SER A 239 0.44 20.69 -5.82
C SER A 239 1.01 21.76 -4.89
N TRP A 240 1.96 21.36 -4.06
CA TRP A 240 2.74 22.26 -3.20
C TRP A 240 4.10 21.64 -2.92
N THR A 241 5.06 22.46 -2.49
CA THR A 241 6.38 22.00 -2.06
C THR A 241 6.34 21.76 -0.55
N GLU A 242 6.68 20.55 -0.09
CA GLU A 242 6.79 20.27 1.34
C GLU A 242 8.17 20.70 1.90
N ASN A 243 8.23 21.07 3.17
CA ASN A 243 9.37 21.79 3.74
C ASN A 243 10.52 20.92 4.26
N ILE A 244 10.36 19.59 4.33
CA ILE A 244 11.37 18.67 4.88
C ILE A 244 12.39 18.28 3.81
N GLN A 245 11.93 17.84 2.63
CA GLN A 245 12.80 17.41 1.52
C GLN A 245 12.68 18.32 0.29
N SER A 246 11.94 19.43 0.40
CA SER A 246 11.64 20.34 -0.73
C SER A 246 11.01 19.60 -1.92
N SER A 247 10.35 18.47 -1.67
CA SER A 247 9.71 17.67 -2.69
C SER A 247 8.31 18.19 -3.01
N ILE A 248 7.85 17.97 -4.25
CA ILE A 248 6.50 18.38 -4.65
C ILE A 248 5.50 17.28 -4.25
N LYS A 249 4.47 17.68 -3.50
CA LYS A 249 3.29 16.87 -3.18
C LYS A 249 2.17 17.20 -4.14
N TYR A 250 1.33 16.21 -4.41
CA TYR A 250 0.26 16.32 -5.39
C TYR A 250 -1.06 15.80 -4.85
N ILE A 251 -2.16 16.47 -5.19
CA ILE A 251 -3.50 15.92 -5.17
C ILE A 251 -3.77 15.30 -6.54
N MET A 252 -4.08 14.02 -6.55
CA MET A 252 -4.35 13.27 -7.78
C MET A 252 -5.67 12.51 -7.67
N LEU A 253 -6.17 12.09 -8.83
CA LEU A 253 -7.34 11.23 -8.93
C LEU A 253 -7.17 9.91 -8.18
N ASN A 254 -8.29 9.35 -7.73
CA ASN A 254 -8.37 8.06 -7.06
C ASN A 254 -7.90 6.93 -7.98
N PRO A 255 -7.33 5.83 -7.44
CA PRO A 255 -6.94 4.67 -8.25
C PRO A 255 -8.05 4.06 -9.12
N SER A 256 -9.34 4.26 -8.82
CA SER A 256 -10.47 3.81 -9.65
C SER A 256 -10.75 4.70 -10.87
N SER A 257 -10.12 5.87 -10.98
CA SER A 257 -10.33 6.79 -12.09
C SER A 257 -9.74 6.29 -13.40
N LYS A 258 -10.32 6.72 -14.53
CA LYS A 258 -9.86 6.38 -15.89
C LYS A 258 -8.34 6.55 -16.06
N LEU A 259 -7.81 7.75 -15.80
CA LEU A 259 -6.38 8.03 -16.00
C LEU A 259 -5.44 7.18 -15.13
N LYS A 260 -5.88 6.76 -13.94
CA LYS A 260 -5.07 5.91 -13.06
C LYS A 260 -5.18 4.44 -13.48
N GLY A 261 -6.37 3.95 -13.78
CA GLY A 261 -6.56 2.57 -14.22
C GLY A 261 -5.92 2.29 -15.59
N GLU A 262 -5.95 3.23 -16.54
CA GLU A 262 -5.34 3.04 -17.86
C GLU A 262 -3.83 2.91 -17.74
N LYS A 263 -3.19 3.76 -16.92
CA LYS A 263 -1.76 3.65 -16.62
C LYS A 263 -1.43 2.34 -15.90
N ASP A 264 -2.30 1.88 -15.00
CA ASP A 264 -2.11 0.61 -14.29
C ASP A 264 -2.26 -0.59 -15.24
N TRP A 265 -3.21 -0.55 -16.17
CA TRP A 265 -3.38 -1.54 -17.23
C TRP A 265 -2.18 -1.56 -18.19
N GLN A 266 -1.76 -0.40 -18.72
CA GLN A 266 -0.59 -0.27 -19.58
C GLN A 266 0.69 -0.79 -18.91
N LYS A 267 0.86 -0.54 -17.60
CA LYS A 267 1.98 -1.08 -16.82
C LYS A 267 2.03 -2.61 -16.91
N TYR A 268 0.89 -3.30 -16.82
CA TYR A 268 0.84 -4.76 -16.97
C TYR A 268 1.04 -5.21 -18.43
N GLU A 269 0.51 -4.48 -19.41
CA GLU A 269 0.77 -4.77 -20.83
C GLU A 269 2.25 -4.68 -21.19
N VAL A 270 2.98 -3.68 -20.66
CA VAL A 270 4.44 -3.60 -20.83
C VAL A 270 5.13 -4.81 -20.21
N ALA A 271 4.67 -5.29 -19.06
CA ALA A 271 5.21 -6.49 -18.42
C ALA A 271 4.88 -7.78 -19.20
N ARG A 272 3.72 -7.87 -19.87
CA ARG A 272 3.37 -8.98 -20.78
C ARG A 272 4.23 -8.96 -22.04
N ARG A 273 4.49 -7.79 -22.63
CA ARG A 273 5.43 -7.67 -23.76
C ARG A 273 6.83 -8.13 -23.37
N LEU A 274 7.27 -7.85 -22.14
CA LEU A 274 8.54 -8.39 -21.63
C LEU A 274 8.55 -9.92 -21.64
N LYS A 275 7.46 -10.62 -21.29
CA LYS A 275 7.36 -12.10 -21.36
C LYS A 275 7.79 -12.63 -22.75
N GLY A 276 7.39 -11.97 -23.82
CA GLY A 276 7.71 -12.36 -25.20
C GLY A 276 9.18 -12.22 -25.59
N VAL A 277 9.93 -11.31 -24.95
CA VAL A 277 11.34 -11.02 -25.30
C VAL A 277 12.33 -11.33 -24.18
N VAL A 278 11.87 -11.71 -22.99
CA VAL A 278 12.72 -11.89 -21.80
C VAL A 278 13.84 -12.90 -22.03
N ASN A 279 13.58 -13.98 -22.76
CA ASN A 279 14.59 -15.00 -23.04
C ASN A 279 15.72 -14.46 -23.94
N LYS A 280 15.40 -13.58 -24.91
CA LYS A 280 16.40 -12.89 -25.74
C LYS A 280 17.26 -11.96 -24.87
N ILE A 281 16.64 -11.20 -23.98
CA ILE A 281 17.35 -10.32 -23.03
C ILE A 281 18.27 -11.13 -22.11
N ARG A 282 17.78 -12.28 -21.62
CA ARG A 282 18.55 -13.21 -20.78
C ARG A 282 19.76 -13.77 -21.50
N SER A 283 19.61 -14.19 -22.75
CA SER A 283 20.73 -14.64 -23.57
C SER A 283 21.75 -13.52 -23.80
N GLN A 284 21.28 -12.28 -24.04
CA GLN A 284 22.17 -11.14 -24.27
C GLN A 284 22.99 -10.79 -23.02
N TYR A 285 22.36 -10.64 -21.84
CA TYR A 285 23.13 -10.27 -20.64
C TYR A 285 24.09 -11.41 -20.23
N ARG A 286 23.75 -12.68 -20.50
CA ARG A 286 24.63 -13.83 -20.25
C ARG A 286 25.88 -13.79 -21.14
N ALA A 287 25.73 -13.36 -22.39
CA ALA A 287 26.86 -13.13 -23.29
C ALA A 287 27.71 -11.94 -22.82
N ASP A 288 27.07 -10.85 -22.39
CA ASP A 288 27.74 -9.63 -21.93
C ASP A 288 28.61 -9.84 -20.68
N TRP A 289 28.39 -10.89 -19.88
CA TRP A 289 29.28 -11.25 -18.76
C TRP A 289 30.72 -11.52 -19.19
N LYS A 290 30.95 -11.89 -20.45
CA LYS A 290 32.28 -12.15 -21.03
C LYS A 290 32.81 -10.96 -21.84
N SER A 291 32.10 -9.84 -21.88
CA SER A 291 32.51 -8.63 -22.61
C SER A 291 33.92 -8.17 -22.21
N LYS A 292 34.67 -7.54 -23.11
CA LYS A 292 35.93 -6.87 -22.75
C LYS A 292 35.69 -5.58 -21.95
N GLU A 293 34.51 -5.00 -22.06
CA GLU A 293 34.14 -3.73 -21.42
C GLU A 293 33.54 -3.96 -20.03
N MET A 294 34.19 -3.41 -18.99
CA MET A 294 33.74 -3.54 -17.59
C MET A 294 32.31 -3.03 -17.37
N LYS A 295 31.97 -1.89 -17.98
CA LYS A 295 30.62 -1.29 -17.90
C LYS A 295 29.53 -2.25 -18.37
N LYS A 296 29.77 -3.00 -19.46
CA LYS A 296 28.83 -4.03 -19.95
C LYS A 296 28.71 -5.19 -18.99
N ARG A 297 29.81 -5.64 -18.36
CA ARG A 297 29.78 -6.69 -17.33
C ARG A 297 28.98 -6.26 -16.10
N GLN A 298 29.25 -5.07 -15.57
CA GLN A 298 28.52 -4.53 -14.42
C GLN A 298 27.02 -4.41 -14.71
N ARG A 299 26.66 -3.81 -15.86
CA ARG A 299 25.27 -3.69 -16.31
C ARG A 299 24.57 -5.05 -16.42
N SER A 300 25.23 -6.05 -17.01
CA SER A 300 24.64 -7.38 -17.20
C SER A 300 24.52 -8.18 -15.91
N VAL A 301 25.43 -8.01 -14.94
CA VAL A 301 25.30 -8.59 -13.60
C VAL A 301 24.20 -7.90 -12.80
N ALA A 302 24.11 -6.57 -12.84
CA ALA A 302 23.02 -5.82 -12.20
C ALA A 302 21.65 -6.21 -12.79
N LEU A 303 21.55 -6.34 -14.12
CA LEU A 303 20.32 -6.80 -14.77
C LEU A 303 19.95 -8.23 -14.37
N TYR A 304 20.95 -9.12 -14.21
CA TYR A 304 20.74 -10.47 -13.69
C TYR A 304 20.17 -10.45 -12.26
N PHE A 305 20.68 -9.60 -11.36
CA PHE A 305 20.12 -9.46 -10.02
C PHE A 305 18.69 -8.91 -10.02
N ILE A 306 18.39 -7.93 -10.87
CA ILE A 306 17.03 -7.40 -11.03
C ILE A 306 16.07 -8.48 -11.57
N ASP A 307 16.50 -9.27 -12.56
CA ASP A 307 15.69 -10.34 -13.16
C ASP A 307 15.49 -11.52 -12.19
N LYS A 308 16.54 -12.01 -11.53
CA LYS A 308 16.46 -13.21 -10.69
C LYS A 308 15.96 -12.97 -9.28
N LEU A 309 16.39 -11.86 -8.68
CA LEU A 309 16.12 -11.56 -7.26
C LEU A 309 15.06 -10.48 -7.09
N ALA A 310 14.51 -9.97 -8.19
CA ALA A 310 13.53 -8.89 -8.19
C ALA A 310 13.99 -7.67 -7.35
N LEU A 311 15.29 -7.35 -7.39
CA LEU A 311 15.81 -6.15 -6.74
C LEU A 311 15.24 -4.89 -7.39
N ARG A 312 15.12 -3.81 -6.61
CA ARG A 312 14.78 -2.48 -7.14
C ARG A 312 16.02 -1.89 -7.82
N ALA A 313 15.80 -0.95 -8.75
CA ALA A 313 16.88 -0.31 -9.49
C ALA A 313 17.95 0.33 -8.58
N GLY A 314 17.53 1.06 -7.52
CA GLY A 314 18.45 1.72 -6.59
C GLY A 314 19.00 3.02 -7.16
N ASN A 315 18.21 4.09 -7.10
CA ASN A 315 18.71 5.42 -7.45
C ASN A 315 19.65 5.91 -6.35
N GLU A 316 20.70 6.60 -6.74
CA GLU A 316 21.54 7.38 -5.83
C GLU A 316 20.70 8.37 -5.02
N LYS A 317 21.10 8.58 -3.78
CA LYS A 317 20.46 9.47 -2.84
C LYS A 317 21.51 10.39 -2.25
N GLU A 318 21.09 11.60 -1.92
CA GLU A 318 21.94 12.56 -1.25
C GLU A 318 22.21 12.09 0.20
N GLU A 319 23.49 12.01 0.53
CA GLU A 319 23.98 11.59 1.84
C GLU A 319 23.55 12.61 2.91
N GLY A 320 23.14 12.14 4.09
CA GLY A 320 22.65 13.00 5.16
C GLY A 320 21.23 13.57 4.97
N GLU A 321 20.63 13.47 3.78
CA GLU A 321 19.28 13.97 3.50
C GLU A 321 18.18 12.90 3.64
N THR A 322 18.56 11.64 3.44
CA THR A 322 17.64 10.50 3.46
C THR A 322 18.22 9.34 4.30
N ALA A 323 17.37 8.40 4.69
CA ALA A 323 17.85 7.17 5.32
C ALA A 323 18.71 6.35 4.32
N ASP A 324 19.90 5.94 4.78
CA ASP A 324 20.82 5.11 3.97
C ASP A 324 20.17 3.78 3.63
N THR A 325 19.78 3.67 2.36
CA THR A 325 19.05 2.53 1.82
C THR A 325 19.34 2.40 0.35
N VAL A 326 19.68 1.19 -0.06
CA VAL A 326 20.22 0.91 -1.39
C VAL A 326 19.28 0.05 -2.24
N GLY A 327 19.51 0.06 -3.54
CA GLY A 327 18.98 -0.93 -4.49
C GLY A 327 20.10 -1.46 -5.38
N CYS A 328 19.75 -2.19 -6.44
CA CYS A 328 20.72 -2.95 -7.22
C CYS A 328 21.91 -2.13 -7.74
N CYS A 329 21.66 -0.98 -8.38
CA CYS A 329 22.71 -0.15 -8.98
C CYS A 329 23.52 0.63 -7.94
N SER A 330 22.99 0.82 -6.73
CA SER A 330 23.61 1.56 -5.64
C SER A 330 24.13 0.63 -4.53
N LEU A 331 24.34 -0.65 -4.84
CA LEU A 331 24.96 -1.58 -3.89
C LEU A 331 26.42 -1.16 -3.69
N ARG A 332 26.90 -1.35 -2.47
CA ARG A 332 28.28 -1.11 -2.05
C ARG A 332 28.99 -2.43 -1.75
N VAL A 333 30.30 -2.42 -1.65
CA VAL A 333 31.14 -3.58 -1.34
C VAL A 333 30.66 -4.30 -0.06
N GLU A 334 30.41 -3.55 1.01
CA GLU A 334 29.99 -4.08 2.32
C GLU A 334 28.68 -4.90 2.30
N HIS A 335 27.85 -4.68 1.28
CA HIS A 335 26.52 -5.29 1.20
C HIS A 335 26.51 -6.71 0.65
N ILE A 336 27.65 -7.20 0.15
CA ILE A 336 27.76 -8.56 -0.36
C ILE A 336 28.97 -9.29 0.22
N LYS A 337 28.82 -10.60 0.41
CA LYS A 337 29.93 -11.51 0.72
C LYS A 337 29.94 -12.66 -0.27
N LEU A 338 31.13 -12.96 -0.80
CA LEU A 338 31.32 -14.00 -1.80
C LEU A 338 31.83 -15.29 -1.14
N HIS A 339 31.05 -16.35 -1.24
CA HIS A 339 31.39 -17.67 -0.71
C HIS A 339 31.58 -18.66 -1.86
N PRO A 340 32.81 -19.15 -2.12
CA PRO A 340 33.05 -20.15 -3.17
C PRO A 340 32.22 -21.41 -2.98
N LYS A 341 32.00 -21.81 -1.72
CA LYS A 341 31.10 -22.89 -1.32
C LYS A 341 30.46 -22.56 0.02
N LEU A 342 29.14 -22.68 0.12
CA LEU A 342 28.38 -22.48 1.36
C LEU A 342 27.15 -23.38 1.35
N ASP A 343 26.84 -24.02 2.48
CA ASP A 343 25.63 -24.86 2.64
C ASP A 343 25.48 -25.93 1.54
N GLY A 344 26.60 -26.48 1.07
CA GLY A 344 26.64 -27.50 0.00
C GLY A 344 26.47 -26.96 -1.44
N GLN A 345 26.30 -25.65 -1.61
CA GLN A 345 26.15 -25.00 -2.91
C GLN A 345 27.44 -24.27 -3.32
N GLU A 346 27.74 -24.25 -4.61
CA GLU A 346 28.89 -23.52 -5.16
C GLU A 346 28.50 -22.10 -5.57
N TYR A 347 29.47 -21.18 -5.51
CA TYR A 347 29.34 -19.79 -5.97
C TYR A 347 28.17 -19.04 -5.31
N VAL A 348 28.16 -18.99 -3.98
CA VAL A 348 27.09 -18.36 -3.20
C VAL A 348 27.42 -16.90 -2.94
N VAL A 349 26.48 -16.01 -3.24
CA VAL A 349 26.54 -14.59 -2.88
C VAL A 349 25.58 -14.37 -1.70
N GLU A 350 26.13 -13.95 -0.58
CA GLU A 350 25.36 -13.49 0.57
C GLU A 350 25.11 -12.00 0.44
N PHE A 351 23.84 -11.60 0.40
CA PHE A 351 23.40 -10.20 0.39
C PHE A 351 22.90 -9.82 1.76
N ASP A 352 23.32 -8.66 2.25
CA ASP A 352 22.80 -8.08 3.48
C ASP A 352 22.80 -6.55 3.41
N PHE A 353 21.62 -5.96 3.20
CA PHE A 353 21.49 -4.51 3.08
C PHE A 353 20.10 -4.02 3.44
N LEU A 354 19.97 -2.72 3.72
CA LEU A 354 18.67 -2.08 3.92
C LEU A 354 18.11 -1.55 2.59
N GLY A 355 16.99 -2.11 2.15
CA GLY A 355 16.29 -1.67 0.95
C GLY A 355 15.31 -0.52 1.20
N LYS A 356 14.40 -0.29 0.25
CA LYS A 356 13.31 0.69 0.40
C LYS A 356 12.59 0.53 1.75
N ASP A 357 12.31 1.66 2.39
CA ASP A 357 11.65 1.74 3.70
C ASP A 357 12.49 1.15 4.85
N SER A 358 13.80 1.03 4.64
CA SER A 358 14.77 0.42 5.56
C SER A 358 14.43 -1.03 5.93
N ILE A 359 13.79 -1.75 4.99
CA ILE A 359 13.52 -3.17 5.14
C ILE A 359 14.78 -3.94 4.74
N ARG A 360 15.33 -4.72 5.67
CA ARG A 360 16.49 -5.57 5.45
C ARG A 360 16.21 -6.60 4.34
N TYR A 361 17.12 -6.69 3.39
CA TYR A 361 17.20 -7.76 2.41
C TYR A 361 18.38 -8.64 2.83
N TYR A 362 18.08 -9.83 3.34
CA TYR A 362 19.07 -10.84 3.64
C TYR A 362 18.79 -12.07 2.78
N ASN A 363 19.79 -12.51 2.00
CA ASN A 363 19.62 -13.68 1.15
C ASN A 363 20.96 -14.33 0.80
N LYS A 364 20.99 -15.66 0.74
CA LYS A 364 22.15 -16.43 0.26
C LYS A 364 21.75 -17.08 -1.06
N VAL A 365 22.37 -16.65 -2.15
CA VAL A 365 21.94 -17.02 -3.50
C VAL A 365 23.08 -17.70 -4.24
N PRO A 366 22.92 -18.95 -4.69
CA PRO A 366 23.85 -19.55 -5.64
C PRO A 366 23.71 -18.84 -6.99
N VAL A 367 24.83 -18.34 -7.53
CA VAL A 367 24.85 -17.63 -8.82
C VAL A 367 25.63 -18.41 -9.87
N GLU A 368 25.44 -18.04 -11.13
CA GLU A 368 26.22 -18.62 -12.22
C GLU A 368 27.71 -18.26 -12.06
N LYS A 369 28.62 -19.23 -12.29
CA LYS A 369 30.07 -19.05 -12.14
C LYS A 369 30.64 -17.76 -12.78
N PRO A 370 30.24 -17.34 -14.00
CA PRO A 370 30.70 -16.08 -14.57
C PRO A 370 30.28 -14.84 -13.76
N VAL A 371 29.11 -14.88 -13.13
CA VAL A 371 28.62 -13.80 -12.25
C VAL A 371 29.50 -13.71 -11.01
N PHE A 372 29.75 -14.83 -10.35
CA PHE A 372 30.62 -14.87 -9.16
C PHE A 372 32.02 -14.33 -9.45
N LYS A 373 32.64 -14.80 -10.54
CA LYS A 373 33.97 -14.30 -10.96
C LYS A 373 33.96 -12.81 -11.30
N ASN A 374 32.90 -12.31 -11.94
CA ASN A 374 32.79 -10.89 -12.21
C ASN A 374 32.61 -10.07 -10.93
N LEU A 375 31.87 -10.58 -9.94
CA LEU A 375 31.77 -9.91 -8.64
C LEU A 375 33.14 -9.84 -7.95
N GLN A 376 33.96 -10.88 -8.00
CA GLN A 376 35.33 -10.81 -7.47
C GLN A 376 36.10 -9.64 -8.10
N LEU A 377 36.05 -9.50 -9.43
CA LEU A 377 36.66 -8.37 -10.14
C LEU A 377 36.06 -7.01 -9.78
N PHE A 378 34.77 -6.95 -9.46
CA PHE A 378 34.09 -5.69 -9.09
C PHE A 378 34.45 -5.22 -7.69
N LEU A 379 34.93 -6.14 -6.83
CA LEU A 379 35.39 -5.88 -5.46
C LEU A 379 36.89 -5.59 -5.37
N GLU A 380 37.67 -5.91 -6.41
CA GLU A 380 39.12 -5.70 -6.42
C GLU A 380 39.48 -4.20 -6.28
N ASN A 381 40.40 -3.90 -5.35
CA ASN A 381 40.90 -2.55 -5.06
C ASN A 381 39.82 -1.53 -4.66
N LYS A 382 38.83 -1.97 -3.88
CA LYS A 382 37.76 -1.13 -3.33
C LYS A 382 37.64 -1.29 -1.82
N ASP A 383 37.22 -0.22 -1.17
CA ASP A 383 36.88 -0.21 0.25
C ASP A 383 35.40 -0.56 0.46
N ASP A 384 35.02 -0.87 1.69
CA ASP A 384 33.66 -1.31 2.07
C ASP A 384 32.55 -0.33 1.65
N GLY A 385 32.85 0.98 1.70
CA GLY A 385 31.93 2.05 1.33
C GLY A 385 31.85 2.34 -0.18
N ASP A 386 32.70 1.74 -1.01
CA ASP A 386 32.70 2.00 -2.45
C ASP A 386 31.53 1.30 -3.15
N ASP A 387 31.06 1.90 -4.24
CA ASP A 387 30.02 1.32 -5.08
C ASP A 387 30.51 0.01 -5.73
N LEU A 388 29.70 -1.05 -5.57
CA LEU A 388 29.92 -2.34 -6.23
C LEU A 388 29.91 -2.17 -7.76
N PHE A 389 29.03 -1.31 -8.27
CA PHE A 389 28.89 -1.03 -9.70
C PHE A 389 29.32 0.40 -10.06
N ASP A 390 30.61 0.72 -9.87
CA ASP A 390 31.23 2.05 -10.05
C ASP A 390 31.03 2.70 -11.43
N ARG A 391 30.65 1.94 -12.47
CA ARG A 391 30.44 2.45 -13.84
C ARG A 391 28.99 2.36 -14.30
N LEU A 392 28.06 2.14 -13.37
CA LEU A 392 26.65 1.94 -13.63
C LEU A 392 25.81 2.94 -12.84
N SER A 393 24.73 3.41 -13.44
CA SER A 393 23.67 4.15 -12.76
C SER A 393 22.31 3.67 -13.25
N THR A 394 21.24 3.98 -12.53
CA THR A 394 19.88 3.60 -12.95
C THR A 394 19.49 4.22 -14.28
N ASN A 395 19.95 5.44 -14.57
CA ASN A 395 19.73 6.12 -15.84
C ASN A 395 20.38 5.37 -17.01
N THR A 396 21.65 4.95 -16.85
CA THR A 396 22.35 4.20 -17.90
C THR A 396 21.78 2.79 -18.08
N LEU A 397 21.33 2.14 -17.01
CA LEU A 397 20.62 0.86 -17.08
C LEU A 397 19.28 1.00 -17.82
N ASN A 398 18.45 1.96 -17.44
CA ASN A 398 17.13 2.13 -18.06
C ASN A 398 17.23 2.58 -19.53
N LYS A 399 18.24 3.37 -19.90
CA LYS A 399 18.50 3.70 -21.30
C LYS A 399 18.78 2.44 -22.12
N HIS A 400 19.64 1.55 -21.63
CA HIS A 400 19.89 0.27 -22.30
C HIS A 400 18.63 -0.61 -22.37
N LEU A 401 17.82 -0.64 -21.32
CA LEU A 401 16.57 -1.41 -21.32
C LEU A 401 15.57 -0.88 -22.35
N GLN A 402 15.45 0.45 -22.50
CA GLN A 402 14.62 1.07 -23.52
C GLN A 402 15.05 0.65 -24.94
N ASP A 403 16.36 0.56 -25.21
CA ASP A 403 16.89 0.09 -26.49
C ASP A 403 16.52 -1.39 -26.78
N LEU A 404 16.29 -2.19 -25.74
CA LEU A 404 15.91 -3.60 -25.87
C LEU A 404 14.41 -3.80 -26.10
N MET A 405 13.58 -2.91 -25.54
CA MET A 405 12.12 -2.93 -25.68
C MET A 405 11.53 -1.59 -25.27
N ASP A 406 10.64 -1.03 -26.10
CA ASP A 406 10.02 0.25 -25.81
C ASP A 406 9.22 0.26 -24.51
N GLY A 407 9.56 1.22 -23.63
CA GLY A 407 8.96 1.40 -22.32
C GLY A 407 9.54 0.47 -21.25
N LEU A 408 10.55 -0.33 -21.58
CA LEU A 408 11.20 -1.22 -20.63
C LEU A 408 12.09 -0.42 -19.67
N THR A 409 11.89 -0.69 -18.38
CA THR A 409 12.68 -0.13 -17.29
C THR A 409 12.88 -1.21 -16.23
N ALA A 410 13.83 -1.02 -15.31
CA ALA A 410 14.13 -2.00 -14.27
C ALA A 410 12.90 -2.38 -13.42
N LYS A 411 11.95 -1.45 -13.22
CA LYS A 411 10.70 -1.71 -12.45
C LYS A 411 9.77 -2.72 -13.14
N VAL A 412 9.86 -2.86 -14.46
CA VAL A 412 9.01 -3.77 -15.24
C VAL A 412 9.34 -5.22 -14.90
N PHE A 413 10.62 -5.57 -14.70
CA PHE A 413 11.03 -6.91 -14.27
C PHE A 413 10.37 -7.34 -12.96
N ARG A 414 10.28 -6.45 -11.97
CA ARG A 414 9.57 -6.77 -10.71
C ARG A 414 8.09 -7.04 -10.93
N THR A 415 7.44 -6.32 -11.84
CA THR A 415 6.01 -6.53 -12.17
C THR A 415 5.81 -7.83 -12.95
N TYR A 416 6.68 -8.08 -13.93
CA TYR A 416 6.70 -9.31 -14.72
C TYR A 416 6.91 -10.54 -13.83
N ASN A 417 7.99 -10.57 -13.04
CA ASN A 417 8.31 -11.70 -12.16
C ASN A 417 7.22 -11.93 -11.11
N ALA A 418 6.68 -10.87 -10.51
CA ALA A 418 5.59 -11.01 -9.55
C ALA A 418 4.32 -11.62 -10.19
N SER A 419 3.93 -11.14 -11.37
CA SER A 419 2.72 -11.60 -12.06
C SER A 419 2.88 -13.03 -12.59
N ILE A 420 3.99 -13.36 -13.25
CA ILE A 420 4.21 -14.72 -13.77
C ILE A 420 4.32 -15.74 -12.64
N THR A 421 5.01 -15.40 -11.53
CA THR A 421 5.08 -16.29 -10.36
C THR A 421 3.69 -16.51 -9.74
N LEU A 422 2.83 -15.50 -9.66
CA LEU A 422 1.46 -15.72 -9.18
C LEU A 422 0.72 -16.72 -10.09
N GLN A 423 0.75 -16.52 -11.40
CA GLN A 423 0.06 -17.39 -12.36
C GLN A 423 0.55 -18.84 -12.27
N GLU A 424 1.87 -19.04 -12.24
CA GLU A 424 2.49 -20.36 -12.11
C GLU A 424 2.14 -21.03 -10.78
N GLN A 425 2.20 -20.29 -9.67
CA GLN A 425 1.89 -20.83 -8.34
C GLN A 425 0.39 -21.13 -8.18
N LEU A 426 -0.51 -20.31 -8.73
CA LEU A 426 -1.93 -20.62 -8.74
C LEU A 426 -2.21 -21.90 -9.54
N LYS A 427 -1.53 -22.08 -10.67
CA LYS A 427 -1.63 -23.32 -11.47
C LYS A 427 -1.11 -24.54 -10.72
N ALA A 428 -0.04 -24.38 -9.94
CA ALA A 428 0.59 -25.49 -9.21
C ALA A 428 -0.11 -25.85 -7.89
N LEU A 429 -0.71 -24.88 -7.20
CA LEU A 429 -1.22 -25.06 -5.82
C LEU A 429 -2.75 -25.20 -5.74
N THR A 430 -3.49 -24.91 -6.80
CA THR A 430 -4.96 -24.96 -6.76
C THR A 430 -5.46 -26.34 -7.19
N ASP A 431 -6.22 -27.00 -6.31
CA ASP A 431 -6.99 -28.20 -6.66
C ASP A 431 -8.42 -27.79 -7.11
N SER A 432 -8.95 -28.42 -8.15
CA SER A 432 -10.31 -28.16 -8.64
C SER A 432 -11.38 -28.66 -7.65
N GLU A 433 -11.09 -29.74 -6.94
CA GLU A 433 -12.02 -30.40 -6.02
C GLU A 433 -12.09 -29.72 -4.64
N ASP A 434 -11.14 -28.81 -4.38
CA ASP A 434 -11.10 -28.08 -3.12
C ASP A 434 -12.32 -27.19 -2.92
N ASN A 435 -12.76 -27.09 -1.66
CA ASN A 435 -13.75 -26.09 -1.28
C ASN A 435 -13.16 -24.67 -1.35
N VAL A 436 -14.04 -23.66 -1.32
CA VAL A 436 -13.64 -22.25 -1.43
C VAL A 436 -12.61 -21.84 -0.36
N ALA A 437 -12.68 -22.36 0.87
CA ALA A 437 -11.74 -22.00 1.92
C ALA A 437 -10.33 -22.54 1.65
N ALA A 438 -10.22 -23.78 1.15
CA ALA A 438 -8.95 -24.37 0.76
C ALA A 438 -8.35 -23.66 -0.46
N LYS A 439 -9.17 -23.34 -1.48
CA LYS A 439 -8.75 -22.54 -2.64
C LYS A 439 -8.21 -21.16 -2.24
N LEU A 440 -8.82 -20.49 -1.25
CA LEU A 440 -8.32 -19.22 -0.71
C LEU A 440 -6.95 -19.37 -0.02
N LEU A 441 -6.70 -20.49 0.66
CA LEU A 441 -5.38 -20.78 1.22
C LEU A 441 -4.33 -20.96 0.12
N SER A 442 -4.65 -21.71 -0.94
CA SER A 442 -3.78 -21.85 -2.11
C SER A 442 -3.47 -20.51 -2.76
N TYR A 443 -4.48 -19.65 -2.92
CA TYR A 443 -4.28 -18.28 -3.41
C TYR A 443 -3.33 -17.47 -2.52
N ASN A 444 -3.52 -17.53 -1.20
CA ASN A 444 -2.65 -16.80 -0.26
C ASN A 444 -1.22 -17.33 -0.25
N ARG A 445 -1.02 -18.65 -0.38
CA ARG A 445 0.29 -19.27 -0.55
C ARG A 445 0.97 -18.83 -1.84
N ALA A 446 0.25 -18.79 -2.96
CA ALA A 446 0.75 -18.28 -4.23
C ALA A 446 1.18 -16.80 -4.11
N ASN A 447 0.36 -15.94 -3.51
CA ASN A 447 0.73 -14.54 -3.28
C ASN A 447 1.88 -14.40 -2.26
N ARG A 448 2.01 -15.32 -1.29
CA ARG A 448 3.13 -15.34 -0.36
C ARG A 448 4.46 -15.59 -1.07
N ALA A 449 4.51 -16.54 -2.00
CA ALA A 449 5.70 -16.78 -2.82
C ALA A 449 6.13 -15.50 -3.55
N VAL A 450 5.17 -14.74 -4.10
CA VAL A 450 5.45 -13.44 -4.73
C VAL A 450 5.93 -12.40 -3.72
N ALA A 451 5.32 -12.33 -2.54
CA ALA A 451 5.73 -11.41 -1.49
C ALA A 451 7.15 -11.69 -0.99
N ILE A 452 7.54 -12.97 -0.86
CA ILE A 452 8.90 -13.40 -0.53
C ILE A 452 9.87 -12.97 -1.63
N LEU A 453 9.57 -13.26 -2.90
CA LEU A 453 10.37 -12.82 -4.04
C LEU A 453 10.60 -11.30 -4.05
N CYS A 454 9.57 -10.52 -3.71
CA CYS A 454 9.64 -9.06 -3.67
C CYS A 454 10.19 -8.49 -2.35
N ASN A 455 10.61 -9.33 -1.41
CA ASN A 455 11.00 -8.98 -0.05
C ASN A 455 9.97 -8.06 0.67
N HIS A 456 8.68 -8.36 0.53
CA HIS A 456 7.60 -7.66 1.21
C HIS A 456 7.41 -8.20 2.63
N GLN A 457 8.22 -7.70 3.55
CA GLN A 457 8.19 -8.09 4.95
C GLN A 457 7.34 -7.13 5.80
N ARG A 458 6.91 -7.62 6.97
CA ARG A 458 6.36 -6.82 8.06
C ARG A 458 6.83 -7.35 9.40
N SER A 459 6.88 -6.50 10.42
CA SER A 459 7.04 -6.96 11.79
C SER A 459 5.82 -7.79 12.23
N THR A 460 6.06 -8.75 13.11
CA THR A 460 5.00 -9.52 13.75
C THR A 460 4.08 -8.56 14.52
N PRO A 461 2.75 -8.57 14.29
CA PRO A 461 1.84 -7.69 15.02
C PRO A 461 1.93 -7.89 16.53
N LYS A 462 1.92 -6.81 17.32
CA LYS A 462 2.00 -6.88 18.80
C LYS A 462 0.91 -7.75 19.44
N THR A 463 -0.25 -7.90 18.79
CA THR A 463 -1.38 -8.70 19.27
C THR A 463 -1.45 -10.10 18.64
N PHE A 464 -0.42 -10.52 17.90
CA PHE A 464 -0.44 -11.76 17.12
C PHE A 464 -0.62 -12.98 18.01
N GLU A 465 0.19 -13.13 19.06
CA GLU A 465 0.16 -14.30 19.97
C GLU A 465 -1.21 -14.47 20.62
N LYS A 466 -1.74 -13.41 21.24
CA LYS A 466 -3.09 -13.42 21.83
C LYS A 466 -4.15 -13.81 20.80
N SER A 467 -4.01 -13.33 19.58
CA SER A 467 -4.94 -13.62 18.49
C SER A 467 -4.79 -15.04 17.93
N MET A 468 -3.62 -15.67 18.05
CA MET A 468 -3.40 -17.09 17.72
C MET A 468 -3.92 -18.00 18.84
N GLN A 469 -3.66 -17.67 20.10
CA GLN A 469 -4.22 -18.37 21.27
C GLN A 469 -5.75 -18.43 21.20
N ASN A 470 -6.41 -17.29 20.95
CA ASN A 470 -7.86 -17.23 20.80
C ASN A 470 -8.39 -18.12 19.65
N LEU A 471 -7.60 -18.30 18.59
CA LEU A 471 -7.98 -19.15 17.47
C LEU A 471 -7.78 -20.64 17.82
N GLN A 472 -6.69 -20.96 18.52
CA GLN A 472 -6.41 -22.31 19.00
C GLN A 472 -7.49 -22.78 19.98
N THR A 473 -7.91 -21.95 20.95
CA THR A 473 -9.01 -22.27 21.87
C THR A 473 -10.31 -22.59 21.12
N LYS A 474 -10.60 -21.89 20.02
CA LYS A 474 -11.78 -22.18 19.19
C LYS A 474 -11.65 -23.50 18.43
N ILE A 475 -10.44 -23.83 17.96
CA ILE A 475 -10.14 -25.10 17.29
C ILE A 475 -10.33 -26.25 18.29
N ASP A 476 -9.77 -26.13 19.49
CA ASP A 476 -9.84 -27.16 20.52
C ASP A 476 -11.29 -27.41 20.96
N GLY A 477 -12.07 -26.34 21.22
CA GLY A 477 -13.49 -26.48 21.51
C GLY A 477 -14.30 -27.09 20.36
N LYS A 478 -13.90 -26.90 19.10
CA LYS A 478 -14.52 -27.59 17.95
C LYS A 478 -14.13 -29.06 17.84
N LYS A 479 -12.90 -29.42 18.21
CA LYS A 479 -12.45 -30.82 18.31
C LYS A 479 -13.18 -31.58 19.40
N GLU A 480 -13.46 -30.93 20.53
CA GLU A 480 -14.29 -31.48 21.60
C GLU A 480 -15.72 -31.73 21.13
N GLN A 481 -16.37 -30.72 20.52
CA GLN A 481 -17.71 -30.88 19.93
C GLN A 481 -17.78 -32.01 18.88
N LEU A 482 -16.72 -32.19 18.09
CA LEU A 482 -16.63 -33.27 17.11
C LEU A 482 -16.54 -34.64 17.79
N THR A 483 -15.80 -34.73 18.89
CA THR A 483 -15.64 -35.95 19.68
C THR A 483 -16.98 -36.36 20.31
N ASP A 484 -17.68 -35.42 20.94
CA ASP A 484 -19.01 -35.66 21.51
C ASP A 484 -20.02 -36.08 20.45
N ALA A 485 -20.03 -35.38 19.30
CA ALA A 485 -20.92 -35.72 18.19
C ALA A 485 -20.64 -37.14 17.64
N ARG A 486 -19.39 -37.60 17.63
CA ARG A 486 -19.02 -38.97 17.24
C ARG A 486 -19.52 -40.01 18.24
N VAL A 487 -19.41 -39.74 19.55
CA VAL A 487 -19.97 -40.60 20.60
C VAL A 487 -21.49 -40.72 20.45
N GLU A 488 -22.17 -39.60 20.25
CA GLU A 488 -23.62 -39.53 20.03
C GLU A 488 -24.06 -40.27 18.75
N LEU A 489 -23.28 -40.18 17.67
CA LEU A 489 -23.54 -40.97 16.46
C LEU A 489 -23.38 -42.47 16.72
N LYS A 490 -22.39 -42.87 17.53
CA LYS A 490 -22.19 -44.28 17.90
C LYS A 490 -23.38 -44.83 18.69
N ARG A 491 -23.91 -44.06 19.65
CA ARG A 491 -25.13 -44.37 20.40
C ARG A 491 -26.35 -44.48 19.47
N ALA A 492 -26.56 -43.49 18.59
CA ALA A 492 -27.66 -43.52 17.63
C ALA A 492 -27.60 -44.74 16.67
N LYS A 493 -26.39 -45.16 16.26
CA LYS A 493 -26.19 -46.38 15.45
C LYS A 493 -26.54 -47.65 16.23
N ALA A 494 -26.23 -47.70 17.53
CA ALA A 494 -26.61 -48.82 18.38
C ALA A 494 -28.14 -48.89 18.56
N ASP A 495 -28.80 -47.76 18.81
CA ASP A 495 -30.25 -47.68 18.91
C ASP A 495 -30.96 -48.10 17.62
N LEU A 496 -30.43 -47.71 16.46
CA LEU A 496 -30.95 -48.16 15.16
C LEU A 496 -30.83 -49.68 14.99
N LYS A 497 -29.73 -50.29 15.44
CA LYS A 497 -29.59 -51.76 15.42
C LYS A 497 -30.62 -52.45 16.31
N ALA A 498 -30.96 -51.85 17.45
CA ALA A 498 -31.92 -52.40 18.40
C ALA A 498 -33.38 -52.23 17.94
N LYS A 499 -33.78 -51.03 17.50
CA LYS A 499 -35.19 -50.69 17.23
C LYS A 499 -35.62 -50.85 15.77
N LYS A 500 -34.69 -50.69 14.81
CA LYS A 500 -34.92 -50.77 13.35
C LYS A 500 -36.11 -49.93 12.81
N ASP A 501 -36.47 -48.85 13.50
CA ASP A 501 -37.58 -47.98 13.12
C ASP A 501 -37.13 -46.79 12.24
N VAL A 502 -38.09 -46.15 11.56
CA VAL A 502 -37.84 -45.00 10.69
C VAL A 502 -37.24 -43.82 11.48
N ARG A 503 -37.64 -43.66 12.75
CA ARG A 503 -37.21 -42.57 13.63
C ARG A 503 -35.74 -42.65 14.00
N SER A 504 -35.25 -43.85 14.36
CA SER A 504 -33.85 -44.11 14.67
C SER A 504 -32.96 -43.97 13.43
N LYS A 505 -33.46 -44.37 12.25
CA LYS A 505 -32.75 -44.15 10.97
C LYS A 505 -32.58 -42.66 10.67
N ALA A 506 -33.64 -41.87 10.85
CA ALA A 506 -33.59 -40.41 10.68
C ALA A 506 -32.64 -39.74 11.70
N ASN A 507 -32.60 -40.23 12.94
CA ASN A 507 -31.70 -39.70 13.98
C ASN A 507 -30.21 -39.92 13.64
N VAL A 508 -29.85 -41.11 13.14
CA VAL A 508 -28.49 -41.40 12.67
C VAL A 508 -28.09 -40.45 11.54
N GLU A 509 -28.99 -40.22 10.59
CA GLU A 509 -28.73 -39.33 9.45
C GLU A 509 -28.54 -37.88 9.90
N LYS A 510 -29.35 -37.40 10.85
CA LYS A 510 -29.21 -36.07 11.45
C LYS A 510 -27.85 -35.91 12.15
N LYS A 511 -27.41 -36.90 12.91
CA LYS A 511 -26.12 -36.87 13.63
C LYS A 511 -24.93 -36.95 12.66
N LYS A 512 -25.02 -37.72 11.56
CA LYS A 512 -24.02 -37.71 10.49
C LYS A 512 -23.87 -36.32 9.86
N LYS A 513 -24.98 -35.69 9.47
CA LYS A 513 -24.98 -34.33 8.90
C LYS A 513 -24.38 -33.30 9.87
N LEU A 514 -24.65 -33.44 11.17
CA LEU A 514 -24.04 -32.59 12.19
C LEU A 514 -22.51 -32.77 12.26
N ILE A 515 -22.01 -34.00 12.22
CA ILE A 515 -20.56 -34.27 12.21
C ILE A 515 -19.90 -33.65 10.99
N GLU A 516 -20.47 -33.80 9.79
CA GLU A 516 -19.90 -33.20 8.58
C GLU A 516 -19.85 -31.67 8.68
N LYS A 517 -20.92 -31.03 9.17
CA LYS A 517 -20.93 -29.59 9.43
C LYS A 517 -19.85 -29.16 10.44
N ILE A 518 -19.63 -29.93 11.52
CA ILE A 518 -18.58 -29.61 12.51
C ILE A 518 -17.20 -29.78 11.88
N LYS A 519 -16.96 -30.84 11.10
CA LYS A 519 -15.70 -31.05 10.38
C LYS A 519 -15.39 -29.91 9.42
N GLU A 520 -16.38 -29.46 8.64
CA GLU A 520 -16.21 -28.31 7.73
C GLU A 520 -15.83 -27.04 8.49
N GLN A 521 -16.49 -26.77 9.62
CA GLN A 521 -16.18 -25.63 10.48
C GLN A 521 -14.78 -25.73 11.08
N LEU A 522 -14.38 -26.92 11.52
CA LEU A 522 -13.05 -27.19 12.07
C LEU A 522 -11.97 -26.99 11.01
N ALA A 523 -12.13 -27.59 9.83
CA ALA A 523 -11.21 -27.43 8.71
C ALA A 523 -11.03 -25.95 8.33
N LYS A 524 -12.11 -25.17 8.32
CA LYS A 524 -12.05 -23.72 8.08
C LYS A 524 -11.23 -22.97 9.13
N LEU A 525 -11.36 -23.32 10.41
CA LEU A 525 -10.58 -22.69 11.49
C LEU A 525 -9.11 -23.09 11.42
N GLU A 526 -8.82 -24.35 11.13
CA GLU A 526 -7.45 -24.84 10.95
C GLU A 526 -6.77 -24.15 9.76
N ILE A 527 -7.46 -24.03 8.63
CA ILE A 527 -6.99 -23.25 7.46
C ILE A 527 -6.70 -21.79 7.84
N GLN A 528 -7.58 -21.14 8.60
CA GLN A 528 -7.36 -19.77 9.07
C GLN A 528 -6.14 -19.65 9.98
N ALA A 529 -5.89 -20.64 10.84
CA ALA A 529 -4.72 -20.66 11.71
C ALA A 529 -3.43 -20.82 10.89
N THR A 530 -3.42 -21.75 9.94
CA THR A 530 -2.31 -21.96 9.02
C THR A 530 -2.01 -20.69 8.21
N ASP A 531 -3.02 -20.09 7.58
CA ASP A 531 -2.85 -18.88 6.78
C ASP A 531 -2.26 -17.72 7.59
N LYS A 532 -2.69 -17.58 8.85
CA LYS A 532 -2.24 -16.52 9.74
C LYS A 532 -0.81 -16.74 10.22
N GLU A 533 -0.45 -17.97 10.58
CA GLU A 533 0.89 -18.34 11.02
C GLU A 533 1.90 -18.17 9.88
N GLU A 534 1.61 -18.74 8.71
CA GLU A 534 2.50 -18.67 7.57
C GLU A 534 2.69 -17.23 7.03
N ASN A 535 1.74 -16.30 7.30
CA ASN A 535 1.81 -14.89 6.91
C ASN A 535 2.25 -13.94 8.05
N LYS A 536 2.72 -14.43 9.20
CA LYS A 536 3.01 -13.57 10.37
C LYS A 536 3.94 -12.39 10.06
N GLN A 537 5.00 -12.65 9.28
CA GLN A 537 6.03 -11.67 8.90
C GLN A 537 5.96 -11.21 7.43
N ILE A 538 4.92 -11.61 6.70
CA ILE A 538 4.80 -11.34 5.25
C ILE A 538 3.65 -10.35 4.96
N ALA A 539 3.93 -9.34 4.12
CA ALA A 539 3.00 -8.30 3.73
C ALA A 539 2.40 -8.56 2.33
N LEU A 540 1.27 -9.26 2.29
CA LEU A 540 0.58 -9.64 1.03
C LEU A 540 -0.11 -8.49 0.28
N GLY A 541 -0.41 -7.38 0.96
CA GLY A 541 -1.18 -6.28 0.37
C GLY A 541 -0.43 -5.52 -0.71
N THR A 542 0.88 -5.33 -0.54
CA THR A 542 1.71 -4.53 -1.43
C THR A 542 1.87 -5.18 -2.81
N SER A 543 2.14 -6.49 -2.85
CA SER A 543 2.19 -7.28 -4.10
C SER A 543 0.83 -7.23 -4.81
N LYS A 544 -0.22 -7.60 -4.07
CA LYS A 544 -1.60 -7.69 -4.57
C LYS A 544 -2.13 -6.42 -5.21
N LEU A 545 -1.75 -5.25 -4.69
CA LEU A 545 -2.25 -3.97 -5.19
C LEU A 545 -1.46 -3.41 -6.36
N ASN A 546 -0.16 -3.72 -6.49
CA ASN A 546 0.74 -2.93 -7.34
C ASN A 546 1.58 -3.74 -8.31
N TYR A 547 1.81 -5.04 -8.06
CA TYR A 547 2.76 -5.85 -8.83
C TYR A 547 2.11 -7.06 -9.53
N LEU A 548 0.93 -7.48 -9.07
CA LEU A 548 0.18 -8.59 -9.65
C LEU A 548 -0.83 -8.05 -10.66
N ASP A 549 -0.81 -8.57 -11.88
CA ASP A 549 -1.87 -8.29 -12.86
C ASP A 549 -3.21 -8.80 -12.30
N PRO A 550 -4.19 -7.90 -12.02
CA PRO A 550 -5.46 -8.31 -11.41
C PRO A 550 -6.25 -9.29 -12.28
N ARG A 551 -5.98 -9.33 -13.60
CA ARG A 551 -6.64 -10.25 -14.54
C ARG A 551 -6.31 -11.72 -14.24
N ILE A 552 -5.11 -12.01 -13.73
CA ILE A 552 -4.73 -13.36 -13.27
C ILE A 552 -5.68 -13.81 -12.15
N SER A 553 -5.92 -12.94 -11.18
CA SER A 553 -6.80 -13.22 -10.05
C SER A 553 -8.27 -13.31 -10.46
N VAL A 554 -8.71 -12.47 -11.41
CA VAL A 554 -10.08 -12.50 -11.96
C VAL A 554 -10.32 -13.81 -12.71
N ALA A 555 -9.41 -14.19 -13.61
CA ALA A 555 -9.51 -15.43 -14.38
C ALA A 555 -9.54 -16.66 -13.47
N TRP A 556 -8.66 -16.70 -12.45
CA TRP A 556 -8.68 -17.75 -11.43
C TRP A 556 -10.01 -17.80 -10.65
N CYS A 557 -10.57 -16.64 -10.28
CA CYS A 557 -11.86 -16.58 -9.60
C CYS A 557 -13.00 -17.14 -10.47
N LYS A 558 -13.05 -16.74 -11.76
CA LYS A 558 -14.04 -17.25 -12.72
C LYS A 558 -13.91 -18.77 -12.89
N LYS A 559 -12.69 -19.23 -13.20
CA LYS A 559 -12.36 -20.65 -13.46
C LYS A 559 -12.75 -21.60 -12.33
N PHE A 560 -12.56 -21.19 -11.07
CA PHE A 560 -12.81 -22.05 -9.91
C PHE A 560 -14.08 -21.69 -9.12
N GLY A 561 -14.91 -20.79 -9.66
CA GLY A 561 -16.16 -20.36 -9.01
C GLY A 561 -15.94 -19.67 -7.65
N VAL A 562 -14.80 -19.00 -7.46
CA VAL A 562 -14.49 -18.29 -6.20
C VAL A 562 -15.01 -16.85 -6.30
N PRO A 563 -15.88 -16.40 -5.37
CA PRO A 563 -16.41 -15.04 -5.43
C PRO A 563 -15.29 -14.00 -5.29
N ILE A 564 -15.24 -13.04 -6.23
CA ILE A 564 -14.15 -12.06 -6.33
C ILE A 564 -14.02 -11.22 -5.05
N GLU A 565 -15.11 -11.01 -4.30
CA GLU A 565 -15.11 -10.29 -3.03
C GLU A 565 -14.37 -10.99 -1.90
N LYS A 566 -14.08 -12.30 -2.04
CA LYS A 566 -13.21 -13.03 -1.12
C LYS A 566 -11.73 -12.72 -1.37
N ILE A 567 -11.37 -12.36 -2.60
CA ILE A 567 -10.03 -11.90 -2.95
C ILE A 567 -9.93 -10.39 -2.75
N TYR A 568 -10.77 -9.61 -3.41
CA TYR A 568 -10.69 -8.15 -3.39
C TYR A 568 -11.78 -7.52 -2.53
N ASN A 569 -11.38 -6.65 -1.59
CA ASN A 569 -12.33 -5.83 -0.84
C ASN A 569 -13.00 -4.76 -1.75
N LYS A 570 -13.98 -4.01 -1.23
CA LYS A 570 -14.74 -3.02 -2.01
C LYS A 570 -13.83 -2.03 -2.77
N MET A 571 -12.88 -1.39 -2.09
CA MET A 571 -11.97 -0.42 -2.72
C MET A 571 -11.05 -1.06 -3.76
N GLN A 572 -10.64 -2.31 -3.54
CA GLN A 572 -9.83 -3.06 -4.51
C GLN A 572 -10.63 -3.40 -5.76
N ARG A 573 -11.90 -3.77 -5.61
CA ARG A 573 -12.79 -4.01 -6.76
C ARG A 573 -13.08 -2.74 -7.53
N GLU A 574 -13.23 -1.60 -6.85
CA GLU A 574 -13.35 -0.29 -7.51
C GLU A 574 -12.08 0.06 -8.31
N LYS A 575 -10.88 -0.17 -7.74
CA LYS A 575 -9.61 0.03 -8.46
C LYS A 575 -9.49 -0.87 -9.70
N PHE A 576 -9.84 -2.14 -9.54
CA PHE A 576 -9.66 -3.17 -10.57
C PHE A 576 -10.93 -3.45 -11.37
N ALA A 577 -11.88 -2.50 -11.41
CA ALA A 577 -13.13 -2.64 -12.14
C ALA A 577 -12.87 -2.99 -13.62
N TRP A 578 -11.86 -2.33 -14.24
CA TRP A 578 -11.42 -2.63 -15.60
C TRP A 578 -11.08 -4.10 -15.82
N ALA A 579 -10.33 -4.70 -14.90
CA ALA A 579 -9.89 -6.09 -15.01
C ALA A 579 -11.04 -7.07 -14.72
N ILE A 580 -11.94 -6.74 -13.79
CA ILE A 580 -13.09 -7.58 -13.45
C ILE A 580 -14.05 -7.69 -14.64
N ASP A 581 -14.27 -6.58 -15.34
CA ASP A 581 -15.20 -6.49 -16.47
C ASP A 581 -14.64 -7.16 -17.73
N MET A 582 -13.37 -6.88 -18.10
CA MET A 582 -12.82 -7.26 -19.40
C MET A 582 -12.18 -8.65 -19.50
N THR A 583 -12.09 -9.40 -18.40
CA THR A 583 -11.22 -10.60 -18.32
C THR A 583 -12.00 -11.87 -18.19
N ASP A 584 -11.77 -12.84 -19.08
CA ASP A 584 -12.36 -14.17 -19.02
C ASP A 584 -11.50 -15.20 -18.28
N GLU A 585 -12.05 -16.40 -18.08
CA GLU A 585 -11.42 -17.46 -17.27
C GLU A 585 -10.17 -18.09 -17.90
N ASP A 586 -9.98 -17.88 -19.20
CA ASP A 586 -8.88 -18.37 -20.03
C ASP A 586 -7.71 -17.39 -20.14
N PHE A 587 -7.79 -16.23 -19.49
CA PHE A 587 -6.73 -15.21 -19.54
C PHE A 587 -5.37 -15.77 -19.09
N GLU A 588 -4.36 -15.52 -19.91
CA GLU A 588 -2.96 -15.78 -19.62
C GLU A 588 -2.13 -14.49 -19.70
N PHE A 589 -1.45 -14.16 -18.59
CA PHE A 589 -0.40 -13.16 -18.52
C PHE A 589 0.84 -13.67 -19.26
#